data_AF-A0A8T6HS56-F1
#
_entry.id   AF-A0A8T6HS56-F1
#
_cell.length_a   1.000
_cell.length_b   1.000
_cell.length_c   1.000
_cell.angle_alpha   90.00
_cell.angle_beta   90.00
_cell.angle_gamma   90.00
#
_symmetry.space_group_name_H-M   'P 1'
#
loop_
_entity.id
_entity.type
_entity.pdbx_description
1 polymer ?
#
loop_
_entity_poly.entity_id
_entity_poly.type
_entity_poly.pdbx_seq_one_letter_code
_entity_poly.pdbx_strand_id
1 'polypeptide(L)'
;MQPLHIHVPEAEIAQLRSRLRHTRWLSEVPGSDWLYGIDLEFTRDLVSYWADDFDWRAIESLLNGFPQFKTSLTAWNGESLGIHFIHRRSPRVDARPLMIQHGWPSSVYDFHKIIDELAEPSDPDAAAFHVIAPSLPGYGWSDIPTRAGLGPPAIADM
;
A
#
# COMPACT_ATOMS: atom_id res chain seq x y z
N MET A 1 10.02 -5.05 -16.74
CA MET A 1 9.06 -5.57 -15.73
C MET A 1 9.60 -6.85 -15.14
N GLN A 2 9.88 -6.85 -13.84
CA GLN A 2 10.33 -8.01 -13.08
C GLN A 2 9.26 -8.39 -12.05
N PRO A 3 8.96 -9.68 -11.84
CA PRO A 3 8.09 -10.11 -10.74
C PRO A 3 8.64 -9.61 -9.40
N LEU A 4 7.75 -9.18 -8.52
CA LEU A 4 8.06 -8.76 -7.16
C LEU A 4 7.30 -9.65 -6.18
N HIS A 5 8.01 -10.11 -5.15
CA HIS A 5 7.42 -10.81 -4.02
C HIS A 5 7.84 -10.07 -2.76
N ILE A 6 6.86 -9.65 -1.95
CA ILE A 6 7.09 -8.89 -0.73
C ILE A 6 7.69 -9.83 0.30
N HIS A 7 8.79 -9.41 0.91
CA HIS A 7 9.36 -10.09 2.05
C HIS A 7 9.97 -9.06 3.01
N VAL A 8 9.38 -8.93 4.19
CA VAL A 8 9.94 -8.15 5.30
C VAL A 8 10.71 -9.07 6.24
N PRO A 9 12.01 -8.80 6.50
CA PRO A 9 12.81 -9.60 7.40
C PRO A 9 12.21 -9.67 8.80
N GLU A 10 12.30 -10.83 9.45
CA GLU A 10 11.78 -11.02 10.82
C GLU A 10 12.42 -10.04 11.81
N ALA A 11 13.68 -9.65 11.58
CA ALA A 11 14.38 -8.65 12.40
C ALA A 11 13.68 -7.28 12.38
N GLU A 12 13.10 -6.87 11.25
CA GLU A 12 12.38 -5.59 11.14
C GLU A 12 11.05 -5.64 11.91
N ILE A 13 10.33 -6.75 11.81
CA ILE A 13 9.08 -6.97 12.56
C ILE A 13 9.36 -7.02 14.06
N ALA A 14 10.40 -7.73 14.49
CA ALA A 14 10.83 -7.78 15.88
C ALA A 14 11.25 -6.40 16.40
N GLN A 15 11.96 -5.63 15.59
CA GLN A 15 12.34 -4.25 15.93
C GLN A 15 11.11 -3.35 16.09
N LEU A 16 10.13 -3.44 15.18
CA LEU A 16 8.86 -2.72 15.28
C LEU A 16 8.14 -3.04 16.58
N ARG A 17 7.92 -4.33 16.87
CA ARG A 17 7.26 -4.79 18.11
C ARG A 17 7.98 -4.30 19.36
N SER A 18 9.32 -4.34 19.35
CA SER A 18 10.12 -3.81 20.46
C SER A 18 9.86 -2.31 20.67
N ARG A 19 9.85 -1.50 19.61
CA ARG A 19 9.56 -0.06 19.71
C ARG A 19 8.16 0.22 20.24
N LEU A 20 7.15 -0.51 19.75
CA LEU A 20 5.76 -0.39 20.20
C LEU A 20 5.64 -0.66 21.71
N ARG A 21 6.25 -1.74 22.20
CA ARG A 21 6.21 -2.11 23.64
C ARG A 21 6.95 -1.14 24.55
N HIS A 22 7.95 -0.42 24.04
CA HIS A 22 8.72 0.57 24.80
C HIS A 22 8.24 2.01 24.56
N THR A 23 7.00 2.19 24.10
CA THR A 23 6.40 3.51 23.87
C THR A 23 6.37 4.32 25.17
N ARG A 24 6.91 5.55 25.12
CA ARG A 24 6.75 6.54 26.20
C ARG A 24 5.49 7.36 25.94
N TRP A 25 4.45 7.07 26.71
CA TRP A 25 3.15 7.75 26.61
C TRP A 25 3.20 9.18 27.17
N LEU A 26 2.47 10.09 26.53
CA LEU A 26 2.22 11.44 27.03
C LEU A 26 0.89 11.48 27.79
N SER A 27 0.69 12.54 28.57
CA SER A 27 -0.58 12.82 29.22
C SER A 27 -1.58 13.45 28.25
N GLU A 28 -2.86 13.24 28.51
CA GLU A 28 -3.97 13.84 27.77
C GLU A 28 -4.83 14.70 28.72
N VAL A 29 -5.59 15.66 28.16
CA VAL A 29 -6.56 16.43 28.92
C VAL A 29 -7.78 15.53 29.21
N PRO A 30 -8.15 15.28 30.47
CA PRO A 30 -9.26 14.39 30.78
C PRO A 30 -10.56 14.82 30.09
N GLY A 31 -11.20 13.90 29.38
CA GLY A 31 -12.46 14.13 28.66
C GLY A 31 -12.33 14.96 27.38
N SER A 32 -11.12 15.09 26.81
CA SER A 32 -10.96 15.74 25.50
C SER A 32 -11.30 14.85 24.31
N ASP A 33 -11.36 13.52 24.52
CA ASP A 33 -11.53 12.51 23.47
C ASP A 33 -10.67 12.89 22.23
N TRP A 34 -11.28 12.92 21.04
CA TRP A 34 -10.61 13.21 19.78
C TRP A 34 -10.43 14.72 19.46
N LEU A 35 -10.80 15.63 20.37
CA LEU A 35 -10.85 17.07 20.10
C LEU A 35 -9.49 17.66 19.72
N TYR A 36 -8.41 17.14 20.31
CA TYR A 36 -7.04 17.63 20.10
C TYR A 36 -6.16 16.69 19.26
N GLY A 37 -6.75 15.66 18.64
CA GLY A 37 -6.03 14.67 17.87
C GLY A 37 -6.52 13.26 18.16
N ILE A 38 -5.64 12.28 17.98
CA ILE A 38 -5.95 10.88 18.30
C ILE A 38 -6.08 10.71 19.82
N ASP A 39 -7.15 10.03 20.25
CA ASP A 39 -7.41 9.71 21.64
C ASP A 39 -6.33 8.78 22.23
N LEU A 40 -5.88 9.05 23.46
CA LEU A 40 -4.77 8.32 24.09
C LEU A 40 -5.13 6.86 24.42
N GLU A 41 -6.34 6.61 24.90
CA GLU A 41 -6.80 5.27 25.28
C GLU A 41 -6.91 4.39 24.04
N PHE A 42 -7.57 4.89 23.00
CA PHE A 42 -7.63 4.25 21.69
C PHE A 42 -6.23 3.94 21.12
N THR A 43 -5.30 4.90 21.22
CA THR A 43 -3.93 4.70 20.71
C THR A 43 -3.20 3.60 21.47
N ARG A 44 -3.39 3.49 22.79
CA ARG A 44 -2.80 2.42 23.61
C ARG A 44 -3.32 1.06 23.20
N ASP A 45 -4.62 0.93 23.00
CA ASP A 45 -5.25 -0.32 22.57
C ASP A 45 -4.76 -0.72 21.17
N LEU A 46 -4.71 0.23 20.24
CA LEU A 46 -4.20 0.00 18.89
C LEU A 46 -2.73 -0.45 18.91
N VAL A 47 -1.88 0.20 19.71
CA VAL A 47 -0.45 -0.16 19.84
C VAL A 47 -0.29 -1.53 20.49
N SER A 48 -1.11 -1.87 21.50
CA SER A 48 -1.09 -3.19 22.14
C SER A 48 -1.43 -4.28 21.14
N TYR A 49 -2.56 -4.14 20.43
CA TYR A 49 -2.97 -5.08 19.39
C TYR A 49 -1.90 -5.21 18.31
N TRP A 50 -1.30 -4.11 17.86
CA TRP A 50 -0.26 -4.14 16.84
C TRP A 50 1.02 -4.86 17.31
N ALA A 51 1.42 -4.66 18.56
CA ALA A 51 2.62 -5.28 19.10
C ALA A 51 2.48 -6.79 19.30
N ASP A 52 1.29 -7.24 19.73
CA ASP A 52 1.11 -8.57 20.30
C ASP A 52 0.24 -9.50 19.44
N ASP A 53 -0.80 -8.98 18.79
CA ASP A 53 -1.82 -9.79 18.11
C ASP A 53 -1.81 -9.64 16.58
N PHE A 54 -1.36 -8.48 16.07
CA PHE A 54 -1.37 -8.23 14.63
C PHE A 54 -0.40 -9.16 13.89
N ASP A 55 -0.96 -9.92 12.97
CA ASP A 55 -0.24 -10.86 12.12
C ASP A 55 0.23 -10.20 10.82
N TRP A 56 1.48 -9.69 10.84
CA TRP A 56 2.11 -9.17 9.63
C TRP A 56 2.23 -10.23 8.51
N ARG A 57 2.46 -11.50 8.86
CA ARG A 57 2.65 -12.57 7.86
C ARG A 57 1.34 -12.89 7.13
N ALA A 58 0.20 -12.73 7.79
CA ALA A 58 -1.10 -12.79 7.13
C ALA A 58 -1.26 -11.69 6.07
N ILE A 59 -0.88 -10.44 6.38
CA ILE A 59 -0.95 -9.32 5.43
C ILE A 59 0.05 -9.48 4.28
N GLU A 60 1.28 -9.92 4.58
CA GLU A 60 2.30 -10.21 3.58
C GLU A 60 1.82 -11.31 2.62
N SER A 61 1.23 -12.38 3.14
CA SER A 61 0.66 -13.48 2.33
C SER A 61 -0.51 -13.01 1.47
N LEU A 62 -1.40 -12.20 2.03
CA LEU A 62 -2.53 -11.62 1.31
C LEU A 62 -2.06 -10.77 0.12
N LEU A 63 -1.11 -9.87 0.34
CA LEU A 63 -0.57 -9.02 -0.73
C LEU A 63 0.15 -9.84 -1.80
N ASN A 64 0.95 -10.82 -1.38
CA ASN A 64 1.62 -11.76 -2.28
C ASN A 64 0.68 -12.70 -3.03
N GLY A 65 -0.60 -12.74 -2.67
CA GLY A 65 -1.65 -13.40 -3.46
C GLY A 65 -1.93 -12.70 -4.79
N PHE A 66 -1.58 -11.41 -4.92
CA PHE A 66 -1.71 -10.67 -6.17
C PHE A 66 -0.43 -10.74 -7.02
N PRO A 67 -0.53 -10.80 -8.37
CA PRO A 67 0.62 -10.66 -9.24
C PRO A 67 1.21 -9.25 -9.14
N GLN A 68 2.40 -9.15 -8.55
CA GLN A 68 3.11 -7.89 -8.32
C GLN A 68 4.37 -7.82 -9.18
N PHE A 69 4.69 -6.60 -9.62
CA PHE A 69 5.82 -6.35 -10.49
C PHE A 69 6.52 -5.04 -10.12
N LYS A 70 7.78 -4.94 -10.53
CA LYS A 70 8.53 -3.69 -10.51
C LYS A 70 9.11 -3.41 -11.89
N THR A 71 9.04 -2.16 -12.34
CA THR A 71 9.62 -1.73 -13.63
C THR A 71 10.26 -0.37 -13.50
N SER A 72 11.35 -0.14 -14.24
CA SER A 72 12.00 1.16 -14.28
C SER A 72 11.24 2.11 -15.20
N LEU A 73 10.84 3.27 -14.70
CA LEU A 73 10.27 4.38 -15.48
C LEU A 73 11.14 5.63 -15.29
N THR A 74 11.38 6.37 -16.36
CA THR A 74 12.21 7.58 -16.32
C THR A 74 11.31 8.81 -16.33
N ALA A 75 11.39 9.61 -15.27
CA ALA A 75 10.68 10.88 -15.17
C ALA A 75 11.33 11.95 -16.07
N TRP A 76 10.59 13.01 -16.36
CA TRP A 76 11.05 14.14 -17.20
C TRP A 76 12.34 14.81 -16.68
N ASN A 77 12.59 14.77 -15.36
CA ASN A 77 13.80 15.31 -14.75
C ASN A 77 15.05 14.42 -14.99
N GLY A 78 14.88 13.30 -15.70
CA GLY A 78 15.92 12.34 -16.05
C GLY A 78 16.22 11.31 -14.95
N GLU A 79 15.45 11.28 -13.87
CA GLU A 79 15.55 10.25 -12.83
C GLU A 79 14.82 8.97 -13.25
N SER A 80 15.47 7.82 -13.12
CA SER A 80 14.84 6.51 -13.32
C SER A 80 14.47 5.92 -11.97
N LEU A 81 13.19 5.58 -11.80
CA LEU A 81 12.63 5.01 -10.58
C LEU A 81 12.05 3.62 -10.88
N GLY A 82 12.34 2.66 -10.03
CA GLY A 82 11.63 1.39 -9.97
C GLY A 82 10.24 1.60 -9.40
N ILE A 83 9.23 1.48 -10.25
CA ILE A 83 7.82 1.61 -9.89
C ILE A 83 7.22 0.23 -9.65
N HIS A 84 6.71 0.03 -8.44
CA HIS A 84 5.95 -1.15 -8.04
C HIS A 84 4.49 -1.02 -8.48
N PHE A 85 3.90 -2.13 -8.92
CA PHE A 85 2.47 -2.22 -9.19
C PHE A 85 1.94 -3.65 -9.09
N ILE A 86 0.66 -3.77 -8.70
CA ILE A 86 -0.14 -4.98 -8.91
C ILE A 86 -0.67 -4.94 -10.35
N HIS A 87 -0.62 -6.08 -11.05
CA HIS A 87 -1.27 -6.25 -12.34
C HIS A 87 -2.10 -7.53 -12.36
N ARG A 88 -3.40 -7.39 -12.06
CA ARG A 88 -4.36 -8.48 -12.09
C ARG A 88 -5.06 -8.50 -13.44
N ARG A 89 -4.68 -9.45 -14.30
CA ARG A 89 -5.34 -9.65 -15.60
C ARG A 89 -6.64 -10.42 -15.43
N SER A 90 -7.75 -9.83 -15.89
CA SER A 90 -8.99 -10.57 -16.13
C SER A 90 -8.79 -11.75 -17.09
N PRO A 91 -9.48 -12.88 -16.87
CA PRO A 91 -9.58 -13.96 -17.86
C PRO A 91 -10.57 -13.65 -19.00
N ARG A 92 -11.41 -12.61 -18.87
CA ARG A 92 -12.39 -12.22 -19.89
C ARG A 92 -11.73 -11.53 -21.08
N VAL A 93 -12.17 -11.91 -22.27
CA VAL A 93 -11.65 -11.37 -23.55
C VAL A 93 -12.07 -9.91 -23.80
N ASP A 94 -13.19 -9.49 -23.22
CA ASP A 94 -13.76 -8.13 -23.34
C ASP A 94 -13.34 -7.20 -22.20
N ALA A 95 -12.42 -7.65 -21.33
CA ALA A 95 -11.95 -6.87 -20.20
C ALA A 95 -11.20 -5.61 -20.66
N ARG A 96 -11.50 -4.48 -20.02
CA ARG A 96 -10.87 -3.19 -20.33
C ARG A 96 -9.71 -2.90 -19.37
N PRO A 97 -8.64 -2.22 -19.80
CA PRO A 97 -7.62 -1.77 -18.87
C PRO A 97 -8.19 -0.74 -17.88
N LEU A 98 -7.90 -0.90 -16.60
CA LEU A 98 -8.26 0.04 -15.53
C LEU A 98 -7.03 0.27 -14.65
N MET A 99 -6.56 1.51 -14.57
CA MET A 99 -5.58 1.93 -13.58
C MET A 99 -6.32 2.51 -12.37
N ILE A 100 -6.02 1.99 -11.17
CA ILE A 100 -6.52 2.53 -9.89
C ILE A 100 -5.33 3.04 -9.08
N GLN A 101 -5.43 4.27 -8.58
CA GLN A 101 -4.32 4.96 -7.92
C GLN A 101 -4.73 5.35 -6.50
N HIS A 102 -3.89 5.00 -5.53
CA HIS A 102 -4.10 5.38 -4.13
C HIS A 102 -3.62 6.83 -3.88
N GLY A 103 -4.00 7.38 -2.73
CA GLY A 103 -3.55 8.70 -2.26
C GLY A 103 -2.67 8.62 -1.02
N TRP A 104 -2.60 9.73 -0.28
CA TRP A 104 -2.00 9.80 1.05
C TRP A 104 -3.11 9.99 2.11
N PRO A 105 -3.05 9.35 3.29
CA PRO A 105 -2.01 8.46 3.81
C PRO A 105 -2.28 6.97 3.51
N SER A 106 -2.54 6.62 2.24
CA SER A 106 -3.01 5.31 1.80
C SER A 106 -1.94 4.54 1.00
N SER A 107 -2.24 3.31 0.59
CA SER A 107 -1.38 2.47 -0.26
C SER A 107 -2.21 1.56 -1.17
N VAL A 108 -1.54 0.74 -1.99
CA VAL A 108 -2.18 -0.30 -2.81
C VAL A 108 -2.98 -1.33 -1.98
N TYR A 109 -2.72 -1.42 -0.67
CA TYR A 109 -3.48 -2.30 0.23
C TYR A 109 -4.98 -1.94 0.24
N ASP A 110 -5.37 -0.69 0.02
CA ASP A 110 -6.78 -0.28 0.02
C ASP A 110 -7.63 -1.03 -1.01
N PHE A 111 -6.99 -1.55 -2.06
CA PHE A 111 -7.67 -2.21 -3.16
C PHE A 111 -7.80 -3.73 -2.99
N HIS A 112 -7.22 -4.33 -1.92
CA HIS A 112 -7.17 -5.80 -1.80
C HIS A 112 -8.54 -6.48 -1.81
N LYS A 113 -9.61 -5.79 -1.41
CA LYS A 113 -10.98 -6.33 -1.41
C LYS A 113 -11.71 -6.20 -2.75
N ILE A 114 -11.17 -5.43 -3.70
CA ILE A 114 -11.88 -5.09 -4.94
C ILE A 114 -11.12 -5.52 -6.20
N ILE A 115 -9.80 -5.76 -6.12
CA ILE A 115 -8.99 -6.12 -7.30
C ILE A 115 -9.53 -7.36 -8.03
N ASP A 116 -9.87 -8.41 -7.28
CA ASP A 116 -10.36 -9.66 -7.88
C ASP A 116 -11.77 -9.50 -8.46
N GLU A 117 -12.69 -8.85 -7.76
CA GLU A 117 -14.05 -8.61 -8.27
C GLU A 117 -14.06 -7.69 -9.50
N LEU A 118 -13.14 -6.71 -9.58
CA LEU A 118 -12.99 -5.89 -10.78
C LEU A 118 -12.42 -6.69 -11.96
N ALA A 119 -11.53 -7.66 -11.69
CA ALA A 119 -10.91 -8.47 -12.73
C ALA A 119 -11.80 -9.63 -13.18
N GLU A 120 -12.52 -10.26 -12.28
CA GLU A 120 -13.36 -11.42 -12.50
C GLU A 120 -14.65 -11.23 -11.69
N PRO A 121 -15.57 -10.38 -12.19
CA PRO A 121 -16.79 -10.06 -11.47
C PRO A 121 -17.67 -11.30 -11.32
N SER A 122 -18.32 -11.41 -10.16
CA SER A 122 -19.26 -12.48 -9.84
C SER A 122 -20.54 -12.40 -10.69
N ASP A 123 -20.91 -11.18 -11.11
CA ASP A 123 -21.97 -10.92 -12.09
C ASP A 123 -21.40 -11.01 -13.53
N PRO A 124 -21.82 -11.99 -14.34
CA PRO A 124 -21.36 -12.14 -15.71
C PRO A 124 -21.66 -10.93 -16.62
N ASP A 125 -22.73 -10.18 -16.31
CA ASP A 125 -23.14 -9.01 -17.10
C ASP A 125 -22.39 -7.74 -16.70
N ALA A 126 -21.68 -7.76 -15.57
CA ALA A 126 -20.85 -6.64 -15.14
C ALA A 126 -19.61 -6.47 -16.04
N ALA A 127 -19.08 -5.24 -16.08
CA ALA A 127 -17.85 -4.95 -16.79
C ALA A 127 -16.64 -5.56 -16.04
N ALA A 128 -15.76 -6.23 -16.78
CA ALA A 128 -14.50 -6.74 -16.25
C ALA A 128 -13.30 -5.90 -16.68
N PHE A 129 -12.23 -5.96 -15.89
CA PHE A 129 -11.06 -5.12 -16.09
C PHE A 129 -9.72 -5.88 -15.97
N HIS A 130 -8.74 -5.51 -16.78
CA HIS A 130 -7.34 -5.74 -16.42
C HIS A 130 -6.93 -4.63 -15.44
N VAL A 131 -6.74 -4.97 -14.17
CA VAL A 131 -6.51 -3.99 -13.11
C VAL A 131 -5.01 -3.76 -12.93
N ILE A 132 -4.58 -2.50 -12.99
CA ILE A 132 -3.22 -2.05 -12.66
C ILE A 132 -3.32 -1.12 -11.44
N ALA A 133 -2.65 -1.46 -10.35
CA ALA A 133 -2.61 -0.65 -9.14
C ALA A 133 -1.16 -0.32 -8.76
N PRO A 134 -0.61 0.80 -9.25
CA PRO A 134 0.75 1.22 -8.93
C PRO A 134 0.86 1.80 -7.52
N SER A 135 2.00 1.56 -6.86
CA SER A 135 2.43 2.38 -5.74
C SER A 135 3.03 3.68 -6.27
N LEU A 136 2.57 4.82 -5.74
CA LEU A 136 3.13 6.14 -6.09
C LEU A 136 4.65 6.17 -5.88
N PRO A 137 5.42 6.94 -6.67
CA PRO A 137 6.83 7.17 -6.39
C PRO A 137 7.06 7.64 -4.95
N GLY A 138 7.96 6.98 -4.22
CA GLY A 138 8.19 7.21 -2.78
C GLY A 138 7.19 6.55 -1.83
N TYR A 139 6.26 5.73 -2.32
CA TYR A 139 5.29 4.99 -1.52
C TYR A 139 5.49 3.48 -1.66
N GLY A 140 5.23 2.75 -0.58
CA GLY A 140 5.25 1.27 -0.57
C GLY A 140 6.57 0.71 -1.11
N TRP A 141 6.49 -0.09 -2.17
CA TRP A 141 7.64 -0.74 -2.80
C TRP A 141 8.18 0.00 -4.04
N SER A 142 7.67 1.19 -4.35
CA SER A 142 8.24 2.08 -5.36
C SER A 142 9.44 2.85 -4.80
N ASP A 143 10.43 3.14 -5.64
CA ASP A 143 11.64 3.84 -5.22
C ASP A 143 11.33 5.27 -4.74
N ILE A 144 12.13 5.74 -3.79
CA ILE A 144 12.05 7.11 -3.25
C ILE A 144 12.78 8.05 -4.22
N PRO A 145 12.14 9.13 -4.69
CA PRO A 145 12.79 10.12 -5.54
C PRO A 145 13.96 10.79 -4.82
N THR A 146 15.09 10.92 -5.51
CA THR A 146 16.32 11.57 -5.04
C THR A 146 16.55 12.94 -5.67
N ARG A 147 15.72 13.32 -6.66
CA ARG A 147 15.76 14.63 -7.32
C ARG A 147 14.43 15.36 -7.18
N ALA A 148 14.51 16.69 -7.10
CA ALA A 148 13.32 17.53 -7.08
C ALA A 148 12.55 17.47 -8.42
N GLY A 149 11.28 17.89 -8.38
CA GLY A 149 10.44 18.03 -9.57
C GLY A 149 9.41 16.90 -9.80
N LEU A 150 9.31 15.94 -8.87
CA LEU A 150 8.34 14.85 -8.95
C LEU A 150 6.99 15.21 -8.32
N GLY A 151 6.29 16.18 -8.93
CA GLY A 151 4.92 16.54 -8.58
C GLY A 151 3.87 15.70 -9.33
N PRO A 152 2.57 15.91 -9.05
CA PRO A 152 1.49 15.16 -9.71
C PRO A 152 1.54 15.14 -11.26
N PRO A 153 1.88 16.25 -11.97
CA PRO A 153 2.02 16.21 -13.43
C PRO A 153 3.13 15.25 -13.88
N ALA A 154 4.27 15.25 -13.17
CA ALA A 154 5.38 14.36 -13.48
C ALA A 154 5.01 12.89 -13.28
N ILE A 155 4.20 12.59 -12.26
CA ILE A 155 3.71 11.23 -11.98
C ILE A 155 2.70 10.79 -13.04
N ALA A 156 1.87 11.70 -13.56
CA ALA A 156 0.89 11.38 -14.61
C ALA A 156 1.53 11.05 -15.96
N ASP A 157 2.71 11.62 -16.26
CA ASP A 157 3.45 11.39 -17.50
C ASP A 157 4.27 10.08 -17.50
N MET A 158 4.50 9.47 -16.34
CA MET A 158 5.31 8.24 -16.16
C MET A 158 4.51 6.97 -16.40
#